data_AF-A0A8T5I133-F1
#
_entry.id   AF-A0A8T5I133-F1
#
_cell.length_a   1.000
_cell.length_b   1.000
_cell.length_c   1.000
_cell.angle_alpha   90.00
_cell.angle_beta   90.00
_cell.angle_gamma   90.00
#
_symmetry.space_group_name_H-M   'P 1'
#
loop_
_entity.id
_entity.type
_entity.pdbx_description
1 polymer ?
#
loop_
_entity_poly.entity_id
_entity_poly.type
_entity_poly.pdbx_seq_one_letter_code
_entity_poly.pdbx_strand_id
1 'polypeptide(L)'
;MKRLMTTNGALDLARRLLDEHPDTILGNGYVGHLESVAKAAEGIVTTIHKKNPKIDYFLKREEVTLAAVLHDIGRVLDNDQLFHELRGAKYVEENGLELGVAESKIDVYRIAQMFRPHFLVYEQFNDLENVQARKEFEPLDSNLLVPRTWQEAIVTYSDLSVVDGERVSVEERIMDIEKRYSSDPKYMGNTSVMKSLEKGKIRLLKLAERIEKLEMGILSDAEIMQYGFL
;
A
#
# COMPACT_ATOMS: atom_id res chain seq x y z
N MET A 1 1.94 24.56 17.64
CA MET A 1 2.39 23.33 16.95
C MET A 1 1.15 22.55 16.56
N LYS A 2 1.03 22.18 15.29
CA LYS A 2 -0.07 21.32 14.83
C LYS A 2 0.26 19.89 15.26
N ARG A 3 -0.71 19.15 15.79
CA ARG A 3 -0.48 17.77 16.24
C ARG A 3 -0.30 16.88 15.02
N LEU A 4 0.79 16.12 14.97
CA LEU A 4 1.00 15.12 13.92
C LEU A 4 -0.05 14.02 13.99
N MET A 5 -0.42 13.51 12.82
CA MET A 5 -1.39 12.45 12.62
C MET A 5 -0.85 11.16 13.22
N THR A 6 -1.65 10.54 14.08
CA THR A 6 -1.41 9.20 14.59
C THR A 6 -2.14 8.18 13.72
N THR A 7 -1.86 6.89 13.91
CA THR A 7 -2.63 5.79 13.31
C THR A 7 -4.14 5.96 13.54
N ASN A 8 -4.55 6.31 14.77
CA ASN A 8 -5.96 6.57 15.08
C ASN A 8 -6.50 7.80 14.33
N GLY A 9 -5.69 8.87 14.22
CA GLY A 9 -6.08 10.05 13.42
C GLY A 9 -6.25 9.74 11.94
N ALA A 10 -5.44 8.83 11.38
CA ALA A 10 -5.59 8.36 10.00
C ALA A 10 -6.84 7.50 9.81
N LEU A 11 -7.17 6.63 10.78
CA LEU A 11 -8.42 5.87 10.77
C LEU A 11 -9.65 6.78 10.89
N ASP A 12 -9.58 7.82 11.72
CA ASP A 12 -10.64 8.82 11.86
C ASP A 12 -10.82 9.63 10.57
N LEU A 13 -9.71 9.94 9.87
CA LEU A 13 -9.76 10.53 8.54
C LEU A 13 -10.48 9.60 7.55
N ALA A 14 -10.12 8.31 7.51
CA ALA A 14 -10.75 7.34 6.62
C ALA A 14 -12.26 7.19 6.90
N ARG A 15 -12.67 7.17 8.17
CA ARG A 15 -14.09 7.18 8.58
C ARG A 15 -14.81 8.43 8.07
N ARG A 16 -14.23 9.61 8.32
CA ARG A 16 -14.81 10.88 7.89
C ARG A 16 -14.99 10.93 6.37
N LEU A 17 -13.99 10.51 5.60
CA LEU A 17 -14.09 10.47 4.14
C LEU A 17 -15.14 9.47 3.65
N LEU A 18 -15.26 8.31 4.30
CA LEU A 18 -16.33 7.36 4.00
C LEU A 18 -17.73 7.95 4.30
N ASP A 19 -17.87 8.70 5.40
CA ASP A 19 -19.13 9.39 5.73
C ASP A 19 -19.46 10.51 4.74
N GLU A 20 -18.45 11.21 4.22
CA GLU A 20 -18.57 12.23 3.17
C GLU A 20 -18.89 11.62 1.79
N HIS A 21 -18.50 10.36 1.57
CA HIS A 21 -18.65 9.63 0.30
C HIS A 21 -19.22 8.21 0.50
N PRO A 22 -20.47 8.06 0.99
CA PRO A 22 -21.00 6.76 1.40
C PRO A 22 -21.21 5.77 0.25
N ASP A 23 -21.26 6.24 -1.00
CA ASP A 23 -21.57 5.42 -2.18
C ASP A 23 -20.33 4.82 -2.86
N THR A 24 -19.11 5.22 -2.46
CA THR A 24 -17.87 4.82 -3.16
C THR A 24 -17.38 3.41 -2.81
N ILE A 25 -17.69 2.92 -1.61
CA ILE A 25 -17.32 1.57 -1.18
C ILE A 25 -18.55 0.86 -0.62
N LEU A 26 -18.92 -0.25 -1.26
CA LEU A 26 -20.00 -1.11 -0.80
C LEU A 26 -19.45 -2.14 0.22
N GLY A 27 -19.60 -1.85 1.51
CA GLY A 27 -19.41 -2.83 2.59
C GLY A 27 -18.79 -2.30 3.88
N ASN A 28 -19.14 -2.91 5.01
CA ASN A 28 -18.74 -2.51 6.37
C ASN A 28 -17.30 -2.87 6.76
N GLY A 29 -16.46 -3.32 5.80
CA GLY A 29 -15.13 -3.88 6.08
C GLY A 29 -13.95 -2.94 5.84
N TYR A 30 -14.17 -1.78 5.19
CA TYR A 30 -13.08 -0.91 4.72
C TYR A 30 -12.14 -0.46 5.83
N VAL A 31 -12.65 0.21 6.86
CA VAL A 31 -11.82 0.72 7.96
C VAL A 31 -11.17 -0.42 8.76
N GLY A 32 -11.87 -1.56 8.89
CA GLY A 32 -11.33 -2.76 9.52
C GLY A 32 -10.16 -3.37 8.74
N HIS A 33 -10.20 -3.31 7.40
CA HIS A 33 -9.08 -3.68 6.53
C HIS A 33 -7.87 -2.77 6.79
N LEU A 34 -8.05 -1.45 6.77
CA LEU A 34 -6.96 -0.49 7.03
C LEU A 34 -6.30 -0.74 8.40
N GLU A 35 -7.10 -0.99 9.43
CA GLU A 35 -6.61 -1.29 10.78
C GLU A 35 -5.80 -2.59 10.81
N SER A 36 -6.28 -3.63 10.14
CA SER A 36 -5.61 -4.94 10.09
C SER A 36 -4.27 -4.87 9.33
N VAL A 37 -4.24 -4.16 8.20
CA VAL A 37 -3.02 -3.91 7.43
C VAL A 37 -2.01 -3.09 8.23
N ALA A 38 -2.46 -2.05 8.93
CA ALA A 38 -1.59 -1.25 9.79
C ALA A 38 -0.98 -2.05 10.94
N LYS A 39 -1.77 -2.91 11.58
CA LYS A 39 -1.30 -3.82 12.64
C LYS A 39 -0.28 -4.84 12.12
N ALA A 40 -0.51 -5.39 10.93
CA ALA A 40 0.45 -6.28 10.28
C ALA A 40 1.77 -5.55 9.99
N ALA A 41 1.72 -4.36 9.39
CA ALA A 41 2.88 -3.55 9.09
C ALA A 41 3.68 -3.19 10.35
N GLU A 42 3.00 -2.77 11.42
CA GLU A 42 3.66 -2.48 12.72
C GLU A 42 4.36 -3.72 13.29
N GLY A 43 3.70 -4.88 13.25
CA GLY A 43 4.24 -6.14 13.75
C GLY A 43 5.47 -6.61 12.97
N ILE A 44 5.44 -6.44 11.64
CA ILE A 44 6.56 -6.74 10.73
C ILE A 44 7.76 -5.86 11.08
N VAL A 45 7.58 -4.54 11.11
CA VAL A 45 8.67 -3.59 11.43
C VAL A 45 9.25 -3.87 12.82
N THR A 46 8.39 -4.11 13.81
CA THR A 46 8.81 -4.45 15.18
C THR A 46 9.67 -5.71 15.22
N THR A 47 9.31 -6.73 14.44
CA THR A 47 10.08 -7.97 14.33
C THR A 47 11.43 -7.74 13.66
N ILE A 48 11.43 -6.98 12.56
CA ILE A 48 12.64 -6.60 11.82
C ILE A 48 13.60 -5.82 12.71
N HIS A 49 13.12 -4.82 13.46
CA HIS A 49 13.92 -4.02 14.39
C HIS A 49 14.58 -4.87 15.47
N LYS A 50 13.88 -5.86 16.03
CA LYS A 50 14.43 -6.78 17.04
C LYS A 50 15.61 -7.59 16.49
N LYS A 51 15.56 -7.96 15.21
CA LYS A 51 16.60 -8.78 14.55
C LYS A 51 17.72 -7.94 13.94
N ASN A 52 17.39 -6.74 13.47
CA ASN A 52 18.29 -5.84 12.75
C ASN A 52 18.20 -4.41 13.31
N PRO A 53 18.65 -4.11 14.54
CA PRO A 53 18.42 -2.81 15.17
C PRO A 53 18.97 -1.60 14.40
N LYS A 54 20.03 -1.81 13.60
CA LYS A 54 20.66 -0.75 12.79
C LYS A 54 19.72 -0.20 11.71
N ILE A 55 18.71 -0.97 11.30
CA ILE A 55 17.76 -0.60 10.25
C ILE A 55 16.86 0.57 10.67
N ASP A 56 16.73 0.82 11.99
CA ASP A 56 15.90 1.89 12.53
C ASP A 56 16.30 3.26 11.96
N TYR A 57 17.54 3.45 11.54
CA TYR A 57 17.99 4.70 10.94
C TYR A 57 17.10 5.16 9.77
N PHE A 58 16.63 4.24 8.93
CA PHE A 58 15.76 4.55 7.79
C PHE A 58 14.36 3.94 7.90
N LEU A 59 14.20 2.77 8.52
CA LEU A 59 12.90 2.10 8.64
C LEU A 59 12.18 2.57 9.92
N LYS A 60 11.40 3.64 9.82
CA LYS A 60 10.62 4.19 10.93
C LYS A 60 9.26 3.50 11.04
N ARG A 61 9.00 2.87 12.18
CA ARG A 61 7.77 2.12 12.43
C ARG A 61 6.52 2.99 12.29
N GLU A 62 6.53 4.16 12.91
CA GLU A 62 5.37 5.06 12.95
C GLU A 62 4.96 5.53 11.55
N GLU A 63 5.93 5.75 10.67
CA GLU A 63 5.70 6.16 9.28
C GLU A 63 5.14 5.04 8.42
N VAL A 64 5.70 3.83 8.55
CA VAL A 64 5.21 2.65 7.84
C VAL A 64 3.79 2.30 8.28
N THR A 65 3.51 2.37 9.58
CA THR A 65 2.15 2.13 10.11
C THR A 65 1.17 3.20 9.63
N LEU A 66 1.59 4.48 9.58
CA LEU A 66 0.76 5.56 9.04
C LEU A 66 0.46 5.34 7.56
N ALA A 67 1.48 5.04 6.75
CA ALA A 67 1.32 4.75 5.33
C ALA A 67 0.43 3.52 5.09
N ALA A 68 0.53 2.50 5.94
CA ALA A 68 -0.32 1.31 5.89
C ALA A 68 -1.80 1.62 6.16
N VAL A 69 -2.14 2.58 7.03
CA VAL A 69 -3.54 3.04 7.15
C VAL A 69 -3.98 3.80 5.91
N LEU A 70 -3.11 4.64 5.35
CA LEU A 70 -3.44 5.53 4.24
C LEU A 70 -3.48 4.85 2.87
N HIS A 71 -2.98 3.61 2.74
CA HIS A 71 -2.76 2.97 1.43
C HIS A 71 -3.98 3.01 0.52
N ASP A 72 -5.14 2.74 1.10
CA ASP A 72 -6.42 2.60 0.40
C ASP A 72 -7.33 3.83 0.57
N ILE A 73 -6.80 4.98 1.03
CA ILE A 73 -7.60 6.19 1.25
C ILE A 73 -8.23 6.74 -0.03
N GLY A 74 -7.64 6.47 -1.19
CA GLY A 74 -8.21 6.90 -2.47
C GLY A 74 -9.44 6.12 -2.92
N ARG A 75 -9.76 4.99 -2.27
CA ARG A 75 -10.96 4.20 -2.60
C ARG A 75 -12.26 4.92 -2.25
N VAL A 76 -12.23 5.77 -1.23
CA VAL A 76 -13.40 6.57 -0.78
C VAL A 76 -13.52 7.91 -1.51
N LEU A 77 -12.58 8.24 -2.40
CA LEU A 77 -12.57 9.53 -3.09
C LEU A 77 -13.21 9.47 -4.49
N ASP A 78 -13.47 8.26 -5.00
CA ASP A 78 -14.12 8.06 -6.31
C ASP A 78 -14.78 6.67 -6.38
N ASN A 79 -15.82 6.54 -7.20
CA ASN A 79 -16.43 5.26 -7.54
C ASN A 79 -15.53 4.43 -8.47
N ASP A 80 -14.69 5.08 -9.29
CA ASP A 80 -13.70 4.36 -10.10
C ASP A 80 -12.52 3.91 -9.21
N GLN A 81 -12.47 2.60 -8.99
CA GLN A 81 -11.45 1.96 -8.15
C GLN A 81 -10.11 1.75 -8.86
N LEU A 82 -10.03 2.01 -10.17
CA LEU A 82 -8.76 2.04 -10.89
C LEU A 82 -7.90 3.21 -10.38
N PHE A 83 -6.64 2.94 -10.06
CA PHE A 83 -5.66 3.92 -9.57
C PHE A 83 -6.04 4.64 -8.26
N HIS A 84 -6.81 4.00 -7.38
CA HIS A 84 -7.11 4.53 -6.05
C HIS A 84 -5.83 4.79 -5.22
N GLU A 85 -4.76 4.06 -5.49
CA GLU A 85 -3.43 4.25 -4.88
C GLU A 85 -2.88 5.63 -5.24
N LEU A 86 -2.98 6.01 -6.52
CA LEU A 86 -2.50 7.29 -7.04
C LEU A 86 -3.38 8.44 -6.56
N ARG A 87 -4.70 8.22 -6.53
CA ARG A 87 -5.67 9.18 -6.00
C ARG A 87 -5.44 9.45 -4.52
N GLY A 88 -5.22 8.40 -3.72
CA GLY A 88 -4.90 8.53 -2.31
C GLY A 88 -3.59 9.27 -2.08
N ALA A 89 -2.55 8.95 -2.85
CA ALA A 89 -1.25 9.61 -2.77
C ALA A 89 -1.39 11.11 -3.12
N LYS A 90 -2.07 11.45 -4.21
CA LYS A 90 -2.34 12.84 -4.62
C LYS A 90 -3.11 13.60 -3.55
N TYR A 91 -4.16 13.01 -2.98
CA TYR A 91 -4.92 13.62 -1.89
C TYR A 91 -4.05 13.94 -0.67
N VAL A 92 -3.18 12.99 -0.27
CA VAL A 92 -2.24 13.19 0.84
C VAL A 92 -1.21 14.27 0.49
N GLU A 93 -0.72 14.33 -0.74
CA GLU A 93 0.25 15.35 -1.17
C GLU A 93 -0.33 16.77 -1.15
N GLU A 94 -1.59 16.91 -1.55
CA GLU A 94 -2.29 18.19 -1.59
C GLU A 94 -2.69 18.67 -0.18
N ASN A 95 -3.14 17.74 0.68
CA ASN A 95 -3.79 18.07 1.96
C ASN A 95 -2.97 17.68 3.19
N GLY A 96 -1.86 16.95 3.04
CA GLY A 96 -1.18 16.25 4.14
C GLY A 96 -0.65 17.17 5.24
N LEU A 97 -0.17 18.37 4.91
CA LEU A 97 0.21 19.37 5.92
C LEU A 97 -1.00 19.89 6.70
N GLU A 98 -2.14 20.02 6.03
CA GLU A 98 -3.37 20.47 6.66
C GLU A 98 -3.98 19.40 7.56
N LEU A 99 -3.87 18.15 7.14
CA LEU A 99 -4.31 16.97 7.88
C LEU A 99 -3.34 16.57 9.00
N GLY A 100 -2.12 17.12 9.01
CA GLY A 100 -1.09 16.80 9.99
C GLY A 100 -0.34 15.49 9.71
N VAL A 101 -0.38 14.97 8.48
CA VAL A 101 0.36 13.75 8.06
C VAL A 101 1.86 13.89 8.36
N ALA A 102 2.44 15.06 8.09
CA ALA A 102 3.81 15.39 8.44
C ALA A 102 4.00 16.90 8.64
N GLU A 103 5.18 17.32 9.11
CA GLU A 103 5.51 18.74 9.35
C GLU A 103 6.04 19.46 8.09
N SER A 104 6.49 18.72 7.08
CA SER A 104 7.10 19.25 5.87
C SER A 104 6.46 18.64 4.61
N LYS A 105 6.44 19.39 3.50
CA LYS A 105 5.96 18.85 2.22
C LYS A 105 6.76 17.63 1.78
N ILE A 106 8.07 17.65 1.99
CA ILE A 106 8.97 16.56 1.61
C ILE A 106 8.57 15.26 2.34
N ASP A 107 8.28 15.35 3.64
CA ASP A 107 7.83 14.19 4.40
C ASP A 107 6.43 13.74 4.00
N VAL A 108 5.52 14.66 3.67
CA VAL A 108 4.21 14.30 3.09
C VAL A 108 4.39 13.50 1.80
N TYR A 109 5.23 13.97 0.87
CA TYR A 109 5.54 13.25 -0.37
C TYR A 109 6.13 11.86 -0.08
N ARG A 110 7.04 11.78 0.90
CA ARG A 110 7.68 10.52 1.30
C ARG A 110 6.68 9.52 1.86
N ILE A 111 5.77 9.94 2.75
CA ILE A 111 4.69 9.08 3.29
C ILE A 111 3.74 8.65 2.17
N ALA A 112 3.32 9.56 1.30
CA ALA A 112 2.47 9.24 0.16
C ALA A 112 3.12 8.21 -0.78
N GLN A 113 4.42 8.36 -1.02
CA GLN A 113 5.21 7.45 -1.82
C GLN A 113 5.33 6.05 -1.18
N MET A 114 5.32 5.91 0.16
CA MET A 114 5.38 4.59 0.81
C MET A 114 4.22 3.67 0.43
N PHE A 115 3.03 4.21 0.20
CA PHE A 115 1.88 3.38 -0.16
C PHE A 115 1.50 3.46 -1.64
N ARG A 116 1.98 4.47 -2.38
CA ARG A 116 1.73 4.60 -3.83
C ARG A 116 1.98 3.32 -4.64
N PRO A 117 3.09 2.58 -4.47
CA PRO A 117 3.43 1.46 -5.35
C PRO A 117 2.80 0.11 -4.94
N HIS A 118 1.67 0.12 -4.23
CA HIS A 118 1.12 -1.14 -3.71
C HIS A 118 0.35 -1.94 -4.76
N PHE A 119 0.32 -3.26 -4.53
CA PHE A 119 -0.35 -4.26 -5.35
C PHE A 119 0.04 -4.24 -6.85
N LEU A 120 -0.88 -3.87 -7.75
CA LEU A 120 -0.76 -4.02 -9.22
C LEU A 120 -0.70 -2.68 -9.98
N VAL A 121 -0.58 -1.56 -9.25
CA VAL A 121 -0.68 -0.21 -9.82
C VAL A 121 0.34 0.02 -10.95
N TYR A 122 1.56 -0.51 -10.85
CA TYR A 122 2.55 -0.43 -11.92
C TYR A 122 2.09 -1.13 -13.20
N GLU A 123 1.60 -2.36 -13.09
CA GLU A 123 1.14 -3.14 -14.23
C GLU A 123 -0.11 -2.49 -14.87
N GLN A 124 -1.03 -1.98 -14.06
CA GLN A 124 -2.21 -1.26 -14.52
C GLN A 124 -1.84 0.06 -15.22
N PHE A 125 -0.88 0.81 -14.68
CA PHE A 125 -0.48 2.11 -15.24
C PHE A 125 0.17 1.98 -16.62
N ASN A 126 0.89 0.89 -16.83
CA ASN A 126 1.54 0.59 -18.11
C ASN A 126 0.61 -0.13 -19.11
N ASP A 127 -0.62 -0.48 -18.73
CA ASP A 127 -1.56 -1.11 -19.66
C ASP A 127 -2.16 -0.08 -20.63
N LEU A 128 -2.19 -0.43 -21.93
CA LEU A 128 -2.73 0.43 -22.99
C LEU A 128 -4.24 0.66 -22.84
N GLU A 129 -4.95 -0.27 -22.18
CA GLU A 129 -6.38 -0.13 -21.89
C GLU A 129 -6.67 1.01 -20.91
N ASN A 130 -5.68 1.40 -20.10
CA ASN A 130 -5.83 2.40 -19.04
C ASN A 130 -5.28 3.79 -19.41
N VAL A 131 -4.88 4.01 -20.67
CA VAL A 131 -4.26 5.28 -21.12
C VAL A 131 -5.14 6.49 -20.83
N GLN A 132 -6.46 6.36 -20.95
CA GLN A 132 -7.35 7.49 -20.68
C GLN A 132 -7.47 7.78 -19.17
N ALA A 133 -7.56 6.75 -18.34
CA ALA A 133 -7.66 6.89 -16.89
C ALA A 133 -6.37 7.45 -16.29
N ARG A 134 -5.19 7.02 -16.77
CA ARG A 134 -3.91 7.44 -16.18
C ARG A 134 -3.54 8.91 -16.44
N LYS A 135 -4.17 9.57 -17.42
CA LYS A 135 -3.92 10.99 -17.74
C LYS A 135 -4.13 11.92 -16.54
N GLU A 136 -5.00 11.55 -15.61
CA GLU A 136 -5.23 12.33 -14.38
C GLU A 136 -3.98 12.42 -13.49
N PHE A 137 -3.12 11.41 -13.57
CA PHE A 137 -1.92 11.26 -12.74
C PHE A 137 -0.63 11.57 -13.49
N GLU A 138 -0.71 11.90 -14.78
CA GLU A 138 0.46 12.31 -15.57
C GLU A 138 0.81 13.79 -15.32
N PRO A 139 2.10 14.17 -15.29
CA PRO A 139 3.27 13.30 -15.48
C PRO A 139 3.65 12.55 -14.19
N LEU A 140 3.81 11.23 -14.30
CA LEU A 140 4.32 10.37 -13.23
C LEU A 140 5.37 9.42 -13.80
N ASP A 141 6.54 9.34 -13.15
CA ASP A 141 7.53 8.33 -13.47
C ASP A 141 7.02 6.97 -12.98
N SER A 142 6.75 6.06 -13.93
CA SER A 142 6.21 4.74 -13.62
C SER A 142 7.16 3.88 -12.76
N ASN A 143 8.46 4.21 -12.71
CA ASN A 143 9.38 3.55 -11.79
C ASN A 143 9.06 3.82 -10.31
N LEU A 144 8.28 4.87 -10.00
CA LEU A 144 7.78 5.15 -8.65
C LEU A 144 6.62 4.24 -8.23
N LEU A 145 6.09 3.43 -9.16
CA LEU A 145 4.95 2.54 -8.94
C LEU A 145 5.36 1.11 -8.59
N VAL A 146 6.66 0.84 -8.51
CA VAL A 146 7.22 -0.42 -7.99
C VAL A 146 7.87 -0.15 -6.64
N PRO A 147 7.70 -1.03 -5.62
CA PRO A 147 8.40 -0.87 -4.35
C PRO A 147 9.92 -0.97 -4.51
N ARG A 148 10.62 0.07 -4.06
CA ARG A 148 12.08 0.28 -4.11
C ARG A 148 12.70 0.41 -2.72
N THR A 149 11.91 0.77 -1.71
CA THR A 149 12.36 0.86 -0.31
C THR A 149 11.72 -0.23 0.56
N TRP A 150 12.30 -0.48 1.74
CA TRP A 150 11.70 -1.39 2.71
C TRP A 150 10.32 -0.93 3.18
N GLN A 151 10.11 0.38 3.34
CA GLN A 151 8.83 0.96 3.74
C GLN A 151 7.75 0.63 2.70
N GLU A 152 8.04 0.89 1.42
CA GLU A 152 7.13 0.58 0.30
C GLU A 152 6.83 -0.92 0.20
N ALA A 153 7.86 -1.75 0.37
CA ALA A 153 7.72 -3.20 0.30
C ALA A 153 6.91 -3.75 1.48
N ILE A 154 7.11 -3.24 2.69
CA ILE A 154 6.36 -3.67 3.88
C ILE A 154 4.89 -3.27 3.77
N VAL A 155 4.57 -2.04 3.32
CA VAL A 155 3.17 -1.62 3.11
C VAL A 155 2.49 -2.54 2.08
N THR A 156 3.15 -2.76 0.95
CA THR A 156 2.63 -3.64 -0.11
C THR A 156 2.43 -5.09 0.37
N TYR A 157 3.40 -5.63 1.10
CA TYR A 157 3.33 -6.98 1.64
C TYR A 157 2.24 -7.11 2.70
N SER A 158 2.07 -6.10 3.55
CA SER A 158 1.06 -6.11 4.61
C SER A 158 -0.36 -6.13 4.05
N ASP A 159 -0.64 -5.35 3.00
CA ASP A 159 -1.92 -5.39 2.30
C ASP A 159 -2.18 -6.76 1.64
N LEU A 160 -1.16 -7.31 0.97
CA LEU A 160 -1.25 -8.62 0.30
C LEU A 160 -1.40 -9.80 1.25
N SER A 161 -0.79 -9.72 2.43
CA SER A 161 -0.76 -10.83 3.39
C SER A 161 -1.90 -10.78 4.40
N VAL A 162 -2.81 -9.81 4.35
CA VAL A 162 -3.94 -9.71 5.29
C VAL A 162 -5.26 -10.04 4.60
N VAL A 163 -5.97 -11.03 5.14
CA VAL A 163 -7.33 -11.41 4.72
C VAL A 163 -8.17 -11.63 5.96
N ASP A 164 -9.30 -10.93 6.05
CA ASP A 164 -10.23 -11.02 7.19
C ASP A 164 -9.56 -10.84 8.57
N GLY A 165 -8.52 -9.99 8.62
CA GLY A 165 -7.77 -9.70 9.84
C GLY A 165 -6.65 -10.69 10.17
N GLU A 166 -6.49 -11.75 9.39
CA GLU A 166 -5.49 -12.80 9.59
C GLU A 166 -4.38 -12.72 8.54
N ARG A 167 -3.16 -13.14 8.93
CA ARG A 167 -2.02 -13.20 8.03
C ARG A 167 -2.04 -14.50 7.21
N VAL A 168 -2.04 -14.38 5.88
CA VAL A 168 -1.94 -15.48 4.91
C VAL A 168 -0.69 -15.32 4.07
N SER A 169 -0.26 -16.40 3.40
CA SER A 169 0.85 -16.29 2.43
C SER A 169 0.41 -15.49 1.20
N VAL A 170 1.36 -14.81 0.56
CA VAL A 170 1.08 -14.06 -0.67
C VAL A 170 0.71 -15.00 -1.81
N GLU A 171 1.25 -16.23 -1.83
CA GLU A 171 0.82 -17.30 -2.72
C GLU A 171 -0.67 -17.63 -2.56
N GLU A 172 -1.12 -17.87 -1.32
CA GLU A 172 -2.54 -18.15 -1.03
C GLU A 172 -3.42 -16.97 -1.44
N ARG A 173 -2.99 -15.73 -1.17
CA ARG A 173 -3.75 -14.54 -1.58
C ARG A 173 -3.88 -14.44 -3.10
N ILE A 174 -2.79 -14.68 -3.83
CA ILE A 174 -2.81 -14.64 -5.30
C ILE A 174 -3.74 -15.73 -5.85
N MET A 175 -3.68 -16.95 -5.29
CA MET A 175 -4.58 -18.04 -5.69
C MET A 175 -6.05 -17.71 -5.42
N ASP A 176 -6.36 -17.07 -4.28
CA ASP A 176 -7.70 -16.59 -3.96
C ASP A 176 -8.19 -15.55 -4.99
N ILE A 177 -7.35 -14.57 -5.34
CA ILE A 177 -7.68 -13.57 -6.36
C ILE A 177 -7.93 -14.24 -7.72
N GLU A 178 -7.03 -15.12 -8.17
CA GLU A 178 -7.17 -15.85 -9.43
C GLU A 178 -8.48 -16.65 -9.47
N LYS A 179 -8.85 -17.30 -8.36
CA LYS A 179 -10.10 -18.04 -8.23
C LYS A 179 -11.31 -17.11 -8.27
N ARG A 180 -11.32 -16.02 -7.51
CA ARG A 180 -12.44 -15.05 -7.48
C ARG A 180 -12.71 -14.47 -8.86
N TYR A 181 -11.67 -14.03 -9.56
CA TYR A 181 -11.82 -13.41 -10.88
C TYR A 181 -12.09 -14.41 -12.01
N SER A 182 -11.86 -15.72 -11.81
CA SER A 182 -12.19 -16.74 -12.80
C SER A 182 -13.55 -17.42 -12.60
N SER A 183 -14.13 -17.35 -11.39
CA SER A 183 -15.30 -18.15 -11.03
C SER A 183 -16.48 -17.38 -10.43
N ASP A 184 -16.28 -16.18 -9.89
CA ASP A 184 -17.36 -15.37 -9.34
C ASP A 184 -17.95 -14.45 -10.43
N PRO A 185 -19.23 -14.59 -10.79
CA PRO A 185 -19.89 -13.75 -11.79
C PRO A 185 -19.76 -12.24 -11.53
N LYS A 186 -19.57 -11.82 -10.27
CA LYS A 186 -19.34 -10.42 -9.89
C LYS A 186 -18.02 -9.87 -10.45
N TYR A 187 -17.00 -10.71 -10.58
CA TYR A 187 -15.63 -10.30 -10.91
C TYR A 187 -15.17 -10.77 -12.30
N MET A 188 -15.79 -11.79 -12.88
CA MET A 188 -15.39 -12.38 -14.18
C MET A 188 -15.33 -11.38 -15.35
N GLY A 189 -16.08 -10.28 -15.31
CA GLY A 189 -16.02 -9.23 -16.33
C GLY A 189 -14.78 -8.33 -16.25
N ASN A 190 -14.06 -8.32 -15.12
CA ASN A 190 -12.90 -7.46 -14.91
C ASN A 190 -11.60 -8.17 -15.28
N THR A 191 -11.28 -8.17 -16.57
CA THR A 191 -10.06 -8.82 -17.10
C THR A 191 -8.78 -8.03 -16.82
N SER A 192 -8.88 -6.74 -16.50
CA SER A 192 -7.72 -5.86 -16.27
C SER A 192 -6.88 -6.30 -15.07
N VAL A 193 -7.54 -6.68 -13.96
CA VAL A 193 -6.86 -7.21 -12.76
C VAL A 193 -6.11 -8.49 -13.08
N MET A 194 -6.72 -9.42 -13.83
CA MET A 194 -6.08 -10.69 -14.18
C MET A 194 -4.88 -10.51 -15.11
N LYS A 195 -4.99 -9.65 -16.14
CA LYS A 195 -3.87 -9.31 -17.02
C LYS A 195 -2.71 -8.66 -16.24
N SER A 196 -3.04 -7.77 -15.31
CA SER A 196 -2.05 -7.09 -14.47
C SER A 196 -1.38 -8.07 -13.50
N LEU A 197 -2.17 -8.98 -12.90
CA LEU A 197 -1.67 -10.02 -12.02
C LEU A 197 -0.75 -11.00 -12.75
N GLU A 198 -1.09 -11.42 -13.98
CA GLU A 198 -0.23 -12.28 -14.81
C GLU A 198 1.15 -11.67 -15.02
N LYS A 199 1.22 -10.35 -15.29
CA LYS A 199 2.47 -9.60 -15.45
C LYS A 199 3.21 -9.38 -14.12
N GLY A 200 2.48 -9.11 -13.04
CA GLY A 200 3.03 -8.70 -11.74
C GLY A 200 3.33 -9.83 -10.75
N LYS A 201 2.78 -11.04 -10.95
CA LYS A 201 2.83 -12.16 -9.99
C LYS A 201 4.23 -12.48 -9.51
N ILE A 202 5.18 -12.64 -10.43
CA ILE A 202 6.58 -12.97 -10.07
C ILE A 202 7.21 -11.86 -9.22
N ARG A 203 6.90 -10.59 -9.51
CA ARG A 203 7.40 -9.44 -8.74
C ARG A 203 6.85 -9.46 -7.31
N LEU A 204 5.56 -9.75 -7.15
CA LEU A 204 4.90 -9.83 -5.85
C LEU A 204 5.45 -10.99 -4.99
N LEU A 205 5.63 -12.17 -5.58
CA LEU A 205 6.22 -13.33 -4.88
C LEU A 205 7.66 -13.05 -4.44
N LYS A 206 8.49 -12.46 -5.31
CA LYS A 206 9.86 -12.05 -4.94
C LYS A 206 9.87 -10.96 -3.86
N LEU A 207 8.89 -10.07 -3.85
CA LEU A 207 8.74 -9.07 -2.79
C LEU A 207 8.42 -9.74 -1.45
N ALA A 208 7.45 -10.66 -1.44
CA ALA A 208 7.09 -11.45 -0.27
C ALA A 208 8.29 -12.21 0.32
N GLU A 209 8.99 -12.98 -0.52
CA GLU A 209 10.17 -13.74 -0.11
C GLU A 209 11.24 -12.84 0.53
N ARG A 210 11.46 -11.64 0.00
CA ARG A 210 12.44 -10.67 0.54
C ARG A 210 12.03 -10.16 1.92
N ILE A 211 10.76 -9.80 2.11
CA ILE A 211 10.24 -9.34 3.40
C ILE A 211 10.31 -10.46 4.44
N GLU A 212 9.92 -11.67 4.06
CA GLU A 212 9.98 -12.83 4.96
C GLU A 212 11.42 -13.15 5.38
N LYS A 213 12.39 -13.10 4.44
CA LYS A 213 13.82 -13.23 4.76
C LYS A 213 14.31 -12.13 5.70
N LEU A 214 13.85 -10.89 5.51
CA LEU A 214 14.17 -9.77 6.40
C LEU A 214 13.60 -9.98 7.80
N GLU A 215 12.33 -10.37 7.92
CA GLU A 215 11.66 -10.73 9.18
C GLU A 215 12.29 -11.96 9.85
N MET A 216 12.83 -12.90 9.08
CA MET A 216 13.59 -14.04 9.59
C MET A 216 14.97 -13.64 10.12
N GLY A 217 15.52 -12.50 9.70
CA GLY A 217 16.85 -12.03 10.07
C GLY A 217 17.97 -12.78 9.37
N ILE A 218 17.71 -13.27 8.15
CA ILE A 218 18.67 -14.08 7.38
C ILE A 218 19.27 -13.35 6.17
N LEU A 219 18.88 -12.09 5.94
CA LEU A 219 19.54 -11.23 4.96
C LEU A 219 20.87 -10.70 5.51
N SER A 220 21.84 -10.53 4.62
CA SER A 220 23.10 -9.85 4.94
C SER A 220 22.92 -8.34 5.09
N ASP A 221 23.86 -7.67 5.77
CA ASP A 221 23.89 -6.20 5.86
C ASP A 221 23.85 -5.53 4.47
N ALA A 222 24.52 -6.10 3.47
CA ALA A 222 24.53 -5.57 2.10
C ALA A 222 23.14 -5.64 1.43
N GLU A 223 22.43 -6.75 1.60
CA GLU A 223 21.05 -6.93 1.09
C GLU A 223 20.07 -5.99 1.80
N ILE A 224 20.24 -5.79 3.11
CA ILE A 224 19.43 -4.83 3.88
C ILE A 224 19.67 -3.40 3.38
N MET A 225 20.92 -3.00 3.18
CA MET A 225 21.25 -1.62 2.77
C MET A 225 20.82 -1.32 1.33
N GLN A 226 20.73 -2.33 0.45
CA GLN A 226 20.29 -2.16 -0.94
C GLN A 226 18.87 -1.56 -1.07
N TYR A 227 18.01 -1.74 -0.06
CA TYR A 227 16.64 -1.23 -0.04
C TYR A 227 16.41 -0.17 1.06
N GLY A 228 17.48 0.30 1.70
CA GLY A 228 17.45 1.30 2.76
C GLY A 228 17.57 2.75 2.28
N PHE A 229 17.40 3.01 0.98
CA PHE A 229 17.51 4.35 0.42
C PHE A 229 16.31 5.23 0.83
N LEU A 230 16.59 6.50 1.15
CA LEU A 230 15.63 7.57 1.41
C LEU A 230 15.42 8.40 0.14
#